data_AF-A0A2V7CQM1-F1
#
_entry.id   AF-A0A2V7CQM1-F1
#
_cell.length_a   1.000
_cell.length_b   1.000
_cell.length_c   1.000
_cell.angle_alpha   90.00
_cell.angle_beta   90.00
_cell.angle_gamma   90.00
#
_symmetry.space_group_name_H-M   'P 1'
#
loop_
_entity.id
_entity.type
_entity.pdbx_description
1 polymer ?
#
loop_
_entity_poly.entity_id
_entity_poly.type
_entity_poly.pdbx_seq_one_letter_code
_entity_poly.pdbx_strand_id
1 'polypeptide(L)'
;MRPYVVTVSLLLGLVLLINGVAAWDLARHEARARRLAGEFRPGLAMVFSGYVDERRLQKVRIAAIPPPRIVAFGSSRIRELSGAAIDASAGTFYNAGMSAASIEDYIAVWALLRASGKIPDFAIFSLDAWLFNAAHEQVRWLALGDIVTRFLERNDEGRGVAPVFGDAMYHWYRLKELLSFTVLTTSLADLERPLTGRRRLGESVAEALRRDLVPEAEVGGRNAIRADGSVIRAAGRPTIADLRLTAQRYVQGGDTHLAGFRWDTQRAHRLEVLWRDMAAQGVRVVAFMAPYHPLAWRLLHSDPAQAHAIETTAAFLRDLTARLRVRFLDASDPGVVPCGEQEFYDAEHADPSCLTLVVTRLVRR
;
A
#
# COMPACT_ATOMS: atom_id res chain seq x y z
N MET A 1 -42.82 24.91 0.06
CA MET A 1 -42.00 23.67 -0.12
C MET A 1 -42.48 22.63 0.87
N ARG A 2 -42.65 21.36 0.47
CA ARG A 2 -43.17 20.30 1.36
C ARG A 2 -42.17 20.07 2.52
N PRO A 3 -42.61 19.86 3.78
CA PRO A 3 -41.73 19.64 4.93
C PRO A 3 -40.63 18.59 4.68
N TYR A 4 -40.97 17.55 3.91
CA TYR A 4 -40.03 16.52 3.45
C TYR A 4 -38.79 17.07 2.71
N VAL A 5 -38.96 18.03 1.80
CA VAL A 5 -37.85 18.62 1.03
C VAL A 5 -36.92 19.39 1.95
N VAL A 6 -37.47 20.09 2.95
CA VAL A 6 -36.69 20.82 3.95
C VAL A 6 -35.87 19.85 4.79
N THR A 7 -36.49 18.78 5.31
CA THR A 7 -35.80 17.76 6.12
C THR A 7 -34.67 17.08 5.35
N VAL A 8 -34.91 16.62 4.12
CA VAL A 8 -33.86 15.97 3.31
C VAL A 8 -32.72 16.94 3.00
N SER A 9 -33.04 18.21 2.69
CA SER A 9 -32.02 19.22 2.42
C SER A 9 -31.15 19.51 3.65
N LEU A 10 -31.75 19.56 4.84
CA LEU A 10 -31.02 19.75 6.09
C LEU A 10 -30.11 18.55 6.41
N LEU A 11 -30.58 17.32 6.19
CA LEU A 11 -29.76 16.12 6.39
C LEU A 11 -28.57 16.08 5.42
N LEU A 12 -28.79 16.35 4.13
CA LEU A 12 -27.71 16.43 3.15
C LEU A 12 -26.74 17.58 3.47
N GLY A 13 -27.25 18.72 3.92
CA GLY A 13 -26.45 19.84 4.40
C GLY A 13 -25.57 19.46 5.59
N LEU A 14 -26.09 18.68 6.55
CA LEU A 14 -25.34 18.18 7.68
C LEU A 14 -24.24 17.19 7.25
N VAL A 15 -24.54 16.28 6.33
CA VAL A 15 -23.54 15.34 5.77
C VAL A 15 -22.41 16.11 5.08
N LEU A 16 -22.74 17.09 4.24
CA LEU A 16 -21.76 17.95 3.58
C LEU A 16 -20.94 18.76 4.59
N LEU A 17 -21.55 19.26 5.67
CA LEU A 17 -20.86 19.99 6.72
C LEU A 17 -19.85 19.09 7.45
N ILE A 18 -20.28 17.91 7.91
CA ILE A 18 -19.43 16.95 8.63
C ILE A 18 -18.23 16.55 7.75
N ASN A 19 -18.51 16.13 6.51
CA ASN A 19 -17.47 15.72 5.58
C ASN A 19 -16.57 16.89 5.14
N GLY A 20 -17.14 18.09 5.00
CA GLY A 20 -16.40 19.31 4.68
C GLY A 20 -15.45 19.73 5.80
N VAL A 21 -15.89 19.67 7.07
CA VAL A 21 -15.03 19.95 8.23
C VAL A 21 -13.90 18.92 8.33
N ALA A 22 -14.21 17.62 8.18
CA ALA A 22 -13.19 16.57 8.16
C ALA A 22 -12.18 16.80 7.02
N ALA A 23 -12.64 17.10 5.80
CA ALA A 23 -11.79 17.39 4.66
C ALA A 23 -10.91 18.65 4.85
N TRP A 24 -11.46 19.71 5.48
CA TRP A 24 -10.71 20.93 5.78
C TRP A 24 -9.62 20.69 6.83
N ASP A 25 -9.96 20.03 7.93
CA ASP A 25 -9.02 19.68 8.99
C ASP A 25 -7.84 18.89 8.43
N LEU A 26 -8.19 17.91 7.61
CA LEU A 26 -7.27 17.05 6.92
C LEU A 26 -6.31 17.81 5.99
N ALA A 27 -6.83 18.74 5.17
CA ALA A 27 -6.02 19.56 4.28
C ALA A 27 -5.03 20.45 5.05
N ARG A 28 -5.48 21.06 6.16
CA ARG A 28 -4.64 21.89 7.04
C ARG A 28 -3.48 21.08 7.62
N HIS A 29 -3.74 19.87 8.11
CA HIS A 29 -2.70 19.03 8.67
C HIS A 29 -1.76 18.44 7.60
N GLU A 30 -2.24 18.17 6.38
CA GLU A 30 -1.40 17.72 5.27
C GLU A 30 -0.33 18.76 4.91
N ALA A 31 -0.67 20.05 4.85
CA ALA A 31 0.31 21.11 4.59
C ALA A 31 1.40 21.18 5.67
N ARG A 32 1.03 20.97 6.94
CA ARG A 32 1.99 20.89 8.06
C ARG A 32 2.88 19.64 7.93
N ALA A 33 2.27 18.48 7.66
CA ALA A 33 3.00 17.23 7.47
C ALA A 33 3.99 17.32 6.30
N ARG A 34 3.63 17.98 5.19
CA ARG A 34 4.52 18.18 4.05
C ARG A 34 5.78 18.97 4.41
N ARG A 35 5.66 20.02 5.25
CA ARG A 35 6.83 20.78 5.74
C ARG A 35 7.75 19.89 6.58
N LEU A 36 7.17 19.15 7.53
CA LEU A 36 7.92 18.27 8.43
C LEU A 36 8.54 17.07 7.69
N ALA A 37 7.89 16.59 6.62
CA ALA A 37 8.42 15.49 5.81
C ALA A 37 9.77 15.81 5.16
N GLY A 38 10.10 17.09 4.95
CA GLY A 38 11.40 17.54 4.45
C GLY A 38 12.55 17.42 5.48
N GLU A 39 12.23 17.30 6.76
CA GLU A 39 13.22 17.09 7.83
C GLU A 39 13.64 15.62 7.93
N PHE A 40 12.81 14.70 7.44
CA PHE A 40 13.02 13.27 7.56
C PHE A 40 13.98 12.74 6.48
N ARG A 41 15.27 12.97 6.74
CA ARG A 41 16.45 12.71 5.88
C ARG A 41 17.09 11.34 6.12
N PRO A 42 17.92 10.81 5.19
CA PRO A 42 18.69 9.58 5.40
C PRO A 42 19.44 9.57 6.74
N GLY A 43 19.45 8.43 7.42
CA GLY A 43 20.01 8.27 8.77
C GLY A 43 19.03 8.56 9.92
N LEU A 44 17.85 9.09 9.63
CA LEU A 44 16.74 9.21 10.58
C LEU A 44 15.73 8.08 10.41
N ALA A 45 15.00 7.81 11.49
CA ALA A 45 13.84 6.94 11.52
C ALA A 45 12.71 7.59 12.33
N MET A 46 11.46 7.40 11.88
CA MET A 46 10.25 7.80 12.56
C MET A 46 9.72 6.64 13.40
N VAL A 47 9.89 6.72 14.72
CA VAL A 47 9.34 5.72 15.65
C VAL A 47 7.82 5.82 15.69
N PHE A 48 7.13 4.70 15.83
CA PHE A 48 5.68 4.71 16.00
C PHE A 48 5.22 3.61 16.95
N SER A 49 4.28 3.97 17.84
CA SER A 49 3.66 3.06 18.82
C SER A 49 2.19 2.77 18.54
N GLY A 50 1.66 3.25 17.41
CA GLY A 50 0.26 3.10 17.05
C GLY A 50 -0.01 3.31 15.56
N TYR A 51 -1.29 3.52 15.23
CA TYR A 51 -1.72 3.71 13.84
C TYR A 51 -1.21 5.03 13.27
N VAL A 52 -0.44 4.95 12.18
CA VAL A 52 -0.13 6.07 11.29
C VAL A 52 -0.87 5.81 9.97
N ASP A 53 -1.51 6.85 9.42
CA ASP A 53 -2.10 6.75 8.09
C ASP A 53 -0.98 6.67 7.05
N GLU A 54 -0.60 5.43 6.69
CA GLU A 54 0.52 5.14 5.79
C GLU A 54 0.32 5.76 4.40
N ARG A 55 -0.91 5.78 3.87
CA ARG A 55 -1.23 6.39 2.56
C ARG A 55 -1.03 7.90 2.61
N ARG A 56 -1.46 8.50 3.74
CA ARG A 56 -1.12 9.84 4.23
C ARG A 56 0.35 10.16 4.14
N LEU A 57 1.11 9.32 4.85
CA LEU A 57 2.55 9.42 4.97
C LEU A 57 3.22 9.31 3.61
N GLN A 58 2.84 8.33 2.78
CA GLN A 58 3.37 8.16 1.42
C GLN A 58 3.17 9.44 0.59
N LYS A 59 1.98 10.05 0.60
CA LYS A 59 1.70 11.29 -0.12
C LYS A 59 2.62 12.44 0.28
N VAL A 60 2.83 12.66 1.58
CA VAL A 60 3.70 13.76 2.05
C VAL A 60 5.19 13.44 1.88
N ARG A 61 5.58 12.17 2.01
CA ARG A 61 6.95 11.69 1.81
C ARG A 61 7.37 11.77 0.35
N ILE A 62 6.56 11.29 -0.58
CA ILE A 62 6.84 11.36 -2.02
C ILE A 62 7.08 12.80 -2.47
N ALA A 63 6.40 13.79 -1.88
CA ALA A 63 6.68 15.20 -2.16
C ALA A 63 8.07 15.65 -1.68
N ALA A 64 8.55 15.11 -0.55
CA ALA A 64 9.75 15.57 0.15
C ALA A 64 11.05 14.81 -0.19
N ILE A 65 10.97 13.52 -0.55
CA ILE A 65 12.16 12.70 -0.85
C ILE A 65 12.89 13.17 -2.12
N PRO A 66 14.21 12.94 -2.25
CA PRO A 66 14.88 13.08 -3.54
C PRO A 66 14.26 12.14 -4.61
N PRO A 67 14.44 12.41 -5.92
CA PRO A 67 14.01 11.50 -6.97
C PRO A 67 14.64 10.10 -6.78
N PRO A 68 13.84 9.06 -6.48
CA PRO A 68 14.37 7.72 -6.30
C PRO A 68 14.65 7.07 -7.67
N ARG A 69 15.71 6.27 -7.75
CA ARG A 69 16.01 5.41 -8.91
C ARG A 69 15.27 4.08 -8.85
N ILE A 70 15.00 3.59 -7.64
CA ILE A 70 14.32 2.32 -7.39
C ILE A 70 13.15 2.59 -6.45
N VAL A 71 11.96 2.14 -6.82
CA VAL A 71 10.78 2.19 -5.95
C VAL A 71 10.23 0.79 -5.73
N ALA A 72 10.02 0.40 -4.48
CA ALA A 72 9.37 -0.84 -4.10
C ALA A 72 7.89 -0.62 -3.79
N PHE A 73 7.01 -1.41 -4.39
CA PHE A 73 5.56 -1.41 -4.22
C PHE A 73 5.12 -2.75 -3.62
N GLY A 74 4.18 -2.72 -2.69
CA GLY A 74 3.62 -3.95 -2.13
C GLY A 74 2.87 -3.73 -0.82
N SER A 75 2.40 -4.82 -0.24
CA SER A 75 1.74 -4.81 1.06
C SER A 75 2.73 -4.69 2.23
N SER A 76 2.29 -5.01 3.45
CA SER A 76 3.15 -5.07 4.64
C SER A 76 4.33 -6.04 4.49
N ARG A 77 4.24 -6.99 3.53
CA ARG A 77 5.21 -8.06 3.28
C ARG A 77 6.48 -7.60 2.57
N ILE A 78 6.50 -6.42 1.95
CA ILE A 78 7.74 -5.83 1.39
C ILE A 78 8.31 -4.71 2.25
N ARG A 79 7.60 -4.25 3.28
CA ARG A 79 7.95 -3.00 3.98
C ARG A 79 9.34 -3.01 4.62
N GLU A 80 9.92 -4.15 4.95
CA GLU A 80 11.27 -4.21 5.53
C GLU A 80 12.40 -4.29 4.50
N LEU A 81 12.07 -4.38 3.21
CA LEU A 81 13.06 -4.23 2.14
C LEU A 81 13.62 -2.80 2.19
N SER A 82 14.87 -2.67 2.59
CA SER A 82 15.57 -1.38 2.64
C SER A 82 16.51 -1.22 1.45
N GLY A 83 16.92 0.02 1.18
CA GLY A 83 17.94 0.29 0.17
C GLY A 83 19.25 -0.42 0.50
N ALA A 84 19.61 -0.48 1.79
CA ALA A 84 20.79 -1.21 2.26
C ALA A 84 20.72 -2.71 1.99
N ALA A 85 19.54 -3.32 2.06
CA ALA A 85 19.35 -4.75 1.78
C ALA A 85 19.64 -5.14 0.32
N ILE A 86 19.64 -4.16 -0.60
CA ILE A 86 19.86 -4.38 -2.03
C ILE A 86 21.04 -3.54 -2.57
N ASP A 87 21.94 -3.12 -1.68
CA ASP A 87 23.13 -2.30 -2.00
C ASP A 87 22.82 -1.00 -2.78
N ALA A 88 21.63 -0.41 -2.57
CA ALA A 88 21.26 0.86 -3.18
C ALA A 88 21.92 2.03 -2.46
N SER A 89 22.43 3.00 -3.22
CA SER A 89 23.01 4.22 -2.67
C SER A 89 21.96 5.03 -1.89
N ALA A 90 22.39 5.71 -0.82
CA ALA A 90 21.51 6.52 0.02
C ALA A 90 20.70 7.53 -0.83
N GLY A 91 19.38 7.60 -0.60
CA GLY A 91 18.47 8.48 -1.33
C GLY A 91 18.08 8.01 -2.74
N THR A 92 18.58 6.86 -3.21
CA THR A 92 18.22 6.31 -4.53
C THR A 92 17.14 5.23 -4.48
N PHE A 93 16.80 4.74 -3.29
CA PHE A 93 15.76 3.75 -3.07
C PHE A 93 14.61 4.34 -2.24
N TYR A 94 13.39 3.95 -2.58
CA TYR A 94 12.20 4.28 -1.79
C TYR A 94 11.24 3.08 -1.69
N ASN A 95 10.90 2.68 -0.47
CA ASN A 95 9.90 1.67 -0.18
C ASN A 95 8.53 2.32 0.03
N ALA A 96 7.64 2.12 -0.95
CA ALA A 96 6.27 2.59 -0.91
C ALA A 96 5.29 1.53 -0.37
N GLY A 97 5.79 0.49 0.29
CA GLY A 97 4.98 -0.57 0.88
C GLY A 97 4.05 -0.07 1.97
N MET A 98 2.83 -0.61 2.03
CA MET A 98 1.80 -0.22 3.00
C MET A 98 1.01 -1.42 3.50
N SER A 99 0.42 -1.32 4.68
CA SER A 99 -0.41 -2.39 5.23
C SER A 99 -1.60 -2.67 4.33
N ALA A 100 -1.70 -3.93 3.90
CA ALA A 100 -2.60 -4.45 2.88
C ALA A 100 -2.84 -3.47 1.71
N ALA A 101 -1.75 -3.09 1.05
CA ALA A 101 -1.79 -2.24 -0.14
C ALA A 101 -2.55 -2.91 -1.29
N SER A 102 -3.53 -2.21 -1.87
CA SER A 102 -4.24 -2.67 -3.06
C SER A 102 -3.58 -2.17 -4.35
N ILE A 103 -4.12 -2.57 -5.51
CA ILE A 103 -3.63 -2.10 -6.82
C ILE A 103 -3.87 -0.58 -6.98
N GLU A 104 -4.96 -0.07 -6.40
CA GLU A 104 -5.28 1.35 -6.36
C GLU A 104 -4.24 2.13 -5.54
N ASP A 105 -3.72 1.54 -4.47
CA ASP A 105 -2.61 2.13 -3.71
C ASP A 105 -1.34 2.23 -4.57
N TYR A 106 -1.03 1.21 -5.39
CA TYR A 106 0.10 1.25 -6.31
C TYR A 106 -0.06 2.35 -7.37
N ILE A 107 -1.26 2.47 -7.94
CA ILE A 107 -1.62 3.54 -8.88
C ILE A 107 -1.44 4.91 -8.22
N ALA A 108 -1.94 5.09 -7.00
CA ALA A 108 -1.87 6.36 -6.31
C ALA A 108 -0.42 6.80 -6.06
N VAL A 109 0.42 5.88 -5.56
CA VAL A 109 1.87 6.13 -5.36
C VAL A 109 2.54 6.48 -6.68
N TRP A 110 2.29 5.72 -7.74
CA TRP A 110 2.88 5.97 -9.04
C TRP A 110 2.46 7.33 -9.62
N ALA A 111 1.17 7.66 -9.56
CA ALA A 111 0.66 8.94 -10.03
C ALA A 111 1.25 10.12 -9.24
N LEU A 112 1.47 9.96 -7.92
CA LEU A 112 2.15 10.96 -7.08
C LEU A 112 3.62 11.15 -7.47
N LEU A 113 4.33 10.06 -7.76
CA LEU A 113 5.72 10.09 -8.25
C LEU A 113 5.80 10.82 -9.60
N ARG A 114 4.95 10.44 -10.56
CA ARG A 114 4.86 11.10 -11.88
C ARG A 114 4.56 12.59 -11.75
N ALA A 115 3.54 12.95 -10.98
CA ALA A 115 3.16 14.35 -10.77
C ALA A 115 4.26 15.19 -10.11
N SER A 116 5.17 14.54 -9.37
CA SER A 116 6.32 15.19 -8.73
C SER A 116 7.59 15.17 -9.59
N GLY A 117 7.53 14.66 -10.83
CA GLY A 117 8.69 14.51 -11.71
C GLY A 117 9.70 13.44 -11.24
N LYS A 118 9.27 12.50 -10.39
CA LYS A 118 10.12 11.50 -9.72
C LYS A 118 9.92 10.13 -10.36
N ILE A 119 10.30 10.01 -11.63
CA ILE A 119 10.21 8.76 -12.40
C ILE A 119 11.42 7.88 -12.06
N PRO A 120 11.23 6.66 -11.50
CA PRO A 120 12.34 5.77 -11.19
C PRO A 120 12.81 4.98 -12.42
N ASP A 121 14.05 4.52 -12.39
CA ASP A 121 14.59 3.59 -13.40
C ASP A 121 13.94 2.20 -13.24
N PHE A 122 13.69 1.78 -12.00
CA PHE A 122 13.18 0.46 -11.64
C PHE A 122 12.00 0.53 -10.66
N ALA A 123 10.99 -0.29 -10.92
CA ALA A 123 9.88 -0.52 -10.00
C ALA A 123 9.83 -2.00 -9.60
N ILE A 124 9.94 -2.28 -8.30
CA ILE A 124 9.88 -3.64 -7.73
C ILE A 124 8.48 -3.84 -7.15
N PHE A 125 7.74 -4.85 -7.60
CA PHE A 125 6.42 -5.19 -7.06
C PHE A 125 6.45 -6.50 -6.27
N SER A 126 6.06 -6.44 -5.00
CA SER A 126 5.67 -7.61 -4.20
C SER A 126 4.16 -7.76 -4.24
N LEU A 127 3.67 -8.81 -4.91
CA LEU A 127 2.26 -9.03 -5.17
C LEU A 127 1.70 -10.14 -4.28
N ASP A 128 0.56 -9.87 -3.68
CA ASP A 128 -0.18 -10.82 -2.86
C ASP A 128 -1.27 -11.53 -3.67
N ALA A 129 -1.55 -12.80 -3.34
CA ALA A 129 -2.65 -13.55 -3.97
C ALA A 129 -4.03 -12.92 -3.71
N TRP A 130 -4.22 -12.26 -2.56
CA TRP A 130 -5.48 -11.61 -2.22
C TRP A 130 -5.74 -10.32 -3.01
N LEU A 131 -4.77 -9.77 -3.76
CA LEU A 131 -4.95 -8.55 -4.55
C LEU A 131 -6.13 -8.67 -5.52
N PHE A 132 -6.33 -9.84 -6.10
CA PHE A 132 -7.37 -10.11 -7.10
C PHE A 132 -8.63 -10.75 -6.52
N ASN A 133 -8.75 -10.80 -5.18
CA ASN A 133 -9.93 -11.34 -4.53
C ASN A 133 -11.05 -10.29 -4.42
N ALA A 134 -12.09 -10.39 -5.23
CA ALA A 134 -13.28 -9.54 -5.19
C ALA A 134 -14.13 -9.74 -3.92
N ALA A 135 -13.96 -10.86 -3.20
CA ALA A 135 -14.60 -11.05 -1.89
C ALA A 135 -13.88 -10.27 -0.77
N HIS A 136 -12.69 -9.74 -1.06
CA HIS A 136 -11.88 -8.98 -0.11
C HIS A 136 -11.68 -7.53 -0.61
N GLU A 137 -12.63 -6.67 -0.28
CA GLU A 137 -12.55 -5.24 -0.60
C GLU A 137 -11.53 -4.52 0.28
N GLN A 138 -10.61 -3.77 -0.34
CA GLN A 138 -9.77 -2.82 0.36
C GLN A 138 -10.37 -1.43 0.14
N VAL A 139 -10.74 -0.73 1.22
CA VAL A 139 -11.32 0.63 1.14
C VAL A 139 -10.34 1.72 1.55
N ARG A 140 -9.17 1.35 2.09
CA ARG A 140 -8.18 2.31 2.61
C ARG A 140 -7.60 3.23 1.54
N TRP A 141 -7.52 2.77 0.28
CA TRP A 141 -7.05 3.57 -0.86
C TRP A 141 -7.95 4.77 -1.16
N LEU A 142 -9.20 4.80 -0.66
CA LEU A 142 -10.12 5.95 -0.83
C LEU A 142 -9.52 7.26 -0.33
N ALA A 143 -8.56 7.21 0.61
CA ALA A 143 -7.79 8.39 1.03
C ALA A 143 -7.06 9.10 -0.13
N LEU A 144 -6.81 8.40 -1.24
CA LEU A 144 -6.17 8.87 -2.46
C LEU A 144 -7.06 8.64 -3.71
N GLY A 145 -8.37 8.48 -3.52
CA GLY A 145 -9.30 8.09 -4.59
C GLY A 145 -9.32 9.05 -5.77
N ASP A 146 -9.18 10.36 -5.52
CA ASP A 146 -9.12 11.39 -6.56
C ASP A 146 -7.89 11.26 -7.48
N ILE A 147 -6.77 10.76 -6.93
CA ILE A 147 -5.54 10.50 -7.68
C ILE A 147 -5.73 9.26 -8.57
N VAL A 148 -6.31 8.19 -8.00
CA VAL A 148 -6.55 6.93 -8.73
C VAL A 148 -7.52 7.13 -9.88
N THR A 149 -8.65 7.80 -9.64
CA THR A 149 -9.66 8.06 -10.67
C THR A 149 -9.06 8.84 -11.84
N ARG A 150 -8.35 9.95 -11.57
CA ARG A 150 -7.70 10.75 -12.62
C ARG A 150 -6.65 9.97 -13.39
N PHE A 151 -5.91 9.08 -12.73
CA PHE A 151 -4.93 8.24 -13.41
C PHE A 151 -5.64 7.29 -14.40
N LEU A 152 -6.69 6.61 -13.95
CA LEU A 152 -7.42 5.66 -14.78
C LEU A 152 -8.12 6.36 -15.95
N GLU A 153 -8.78 7.49 -15.73
CA GLU A 153 -9.44 8.26 -16.80
C GLU A 153 -8.47 8.63 -17.94
N ARG A 154 -7.23 9.01 -17.61
CA ARG A 154 -6.21 9.41 -18.58
C ARG A 154 -5.55 8.24 -19.32
N ASN A 155 -5.50 7.07 -18.70
CA ASN A 155 -4.72 5.93 -19.20
C ASN A 155 -5.58 4.76 -19.69
N ASP A 156 -6.91 4.83 -19.48
CA ASP A 156 -7.90 3.83 -19.90
C ASP A 156 -8.73 4.32 -21.11
N GLU A 157 -8.18 5.23 -21.94
CA GLU A 157 -8.85 5.90 -23.07
C GLU A 157 -9.38 4.96 -24.19
N GLY A 158 -9.26 3.64 -24.03
CA GLY A 158 -9.97 2.64 -24.84
C GLY A 158 -11.44 2.41 -24.46
N ARG A 159 -11.97 3.04 -23.38
CA ARG A 159 -13.39 2.95 -22.97
C ARG A 159 -14.11 4.28 -22.72
N GLY A 160 -13.51 5.40 -23.13
CA GLY A 160 -14.17 6.66 -23.51
C GLY A 160 -14.75 7.56 -22.41
N VAL A 161 -14.13 8.73 -22.18
CA VAL A 161 -14.77 10.06 -22.23
C VAL A 161 -13.70 11.09 -22.65
N ALA A 162 -14.04 12.03 -23.53
CA ALA A 162 -13.13 13.02 -24.08
C ALA A 162 -12.55 14.02 -23.03
N PRO A 163 -11.36 14.61 -23.27
CA PRO A 163 -10.57 15.33 -22.24
C PRO A 163 -11.17 16.66 -21.73
N VAL A 164 -12.17 17.22 -22.43
CA VAL A 164 -12.75 18.54 -22.11
C VAL A 164 -13.74 18.50 -20.93
N PHE A 165 -14.18 17.30 -20.51
CA PHE A 165 -15.10 17.11 -19.38
C PHE A 165 -14.43 16.93 -18.01
N GLY A 166 -13.08 16.94 -17.95
CA GLY A 166 -12.32 16.54 -16.75
C GLY A 166 -12.58 17.38 -15.50
N ASP A 167 -12.62 18.71 -15.60
CA ASP A 167 -12.74 19.58 -14.41
C ASP A 167 -14.15 19.58 -13.81
N ALA A 168 -15.19 19.63 -14.65
CA ALA A 168 -16.57 19.54 -14.20
C ALA A 168 -16.88 18.16 -13.59
N MET A 169 -16.37 17.09 -14.21
CA MET A 169 -16.48 15.74 -13.65
C MET A 169 -15.69 15.59 -12.36
N TYR A 170 -14.49 16.18 -12.25
CA TYR A 170 -13.70 16.20 -11.02
C TYR A 170 -14.46 16.87 -9.87
N HIS A 171 -15.08 18.03 -10.11
CA HIS A 171 -15.90 18.70 -9.10
C HIS A 171 -17.16 17.90 -8.73
N TRP A 172 -17.78 17.24 -9.70
CA TRP A 172 -18.92 16.35 -9.47
C TRP A 172 -18.54 15.11 -8.65
N TYR A 173 -17.41 14.47 -8.93
CA TYR A 173 -16.89 13.34 -8.16
C TYR A 173 -16.50 13.75 -6.73
N ARG A 174 -15.88 14.92 -6.55
CA ARG A 174 -15.63 15.51 -5.23
C ARG A 174 -16.93 15.71 -4.44
N LEU A 175 -17.98 16.23 -5.09
CA LEU A 175 -19.29 16.39 -4.45
C LEU A 175 -19.90 15.03 -4.08
N LYS A 176 -19.86 14.04 -4.99
CA LYS A 176 -20.33 12.68 -4.72
C LYS A 176 -19.57 12.00 -3.59
N GLU A 177 -18.26 12.21 -3.51
CA GLU A 177 -17.41 11.73 -2.43
C GLU A 177 -17.82 12.37 -1.09
N LEU A 178 -18.04 13.69 -1.05
CA LEU A 178 -18.56 14.37 0.15
C LEU A 178 -19.98 13.95 0.55
N LEU A 179 -20.75 13.36 -0.37
CA LEU A 179 -22.07 12.79 -0.09
C LEU A 179 -22.01 11.27 0.16
N SER A 180 -20.83 10.65 0.07
CA SER A 180 -20.66 9.22 0.25
C SER A 180 -20.92 8.82 1.70
N PHE A 181 -21.73 7.78 1.90
CA PHE A 181 -21.97 7.19 3.20
C PHE A 181 -20.67 6.69 3.85
N THR A 182 -19.76 6.10 3.06
CA THR A 182 -18.45 5.63 3.54
C THR A 182 -17.57 6.78 4.02
N VAL A 183 -17.63 7.94 3.35
CA VAL A 183 -16.89 9.14 3.78
C VAL A 183 -17.51 9.68 5.07
N LEU A 184 -18.84 9.71 5.16
CA LEU A 184 -19.54 10.11 6.39
C LEU A 184 -19.17 9.24 7.59
N THR A 185 -19.20 7.91 7.46
CA THR A 185 -18.83 7.01 8.55
C THR A 185 -17.37 7.17 8.96
N THR A 186 -16.47 7.40 7.99
CA THR A 186 -15.05 7.69 8.27
C THR A 186 -14.86 9.02 8.98
N SER A 187 -15.54 10.09 8.54
CA SER A 187 -15.49 11.41 9.17
C SER A 187 -16.03 11.38 10.60
N LEU A 188 -17.15 10.69 10.84
CA LEU A 188 -17.72 10.51 12.18
C LEU A 188 -16.75 9.73 13.09
N ALA A 189 -16.21 8.60 12.61
CA ALA A 189 -15.23 7.84 13.36
C ALA A 189 -13.98 8.69 13.68
N ASP A 190 -13.54 9.56 12.77
CA ASP A 190 -12.42 10.47 13.02
C ASP A 190 -12.74 11.53 14.09
N LEU A 191 -13.96 12.09 14.06
CA LEU A 191 -14.45 13.04 15.07
C LEU A 191 -14.57 12.41 16.47
N GLU A 192 -14.84 11.10 16.56
CA GLU A 192 -14.91 10.35 17.82
C GLU A 192 -13.54 10.01 18.40
N ARG A 193 -12.45 10.00 17.59
CA ARG A 193 -11.11 9.61 18.06
C ARG A 193 -10.64 10.39 19.29
N PRO A 194 -10.75 11.74 19.35
CA PRO A 194 -10.35 12.50 20.54
C PRO A 194 -11.08 12.07 21.81
N LEU A 195 -12.35 11.65 21.70
CA LEU A 195 -13.15 11.17 22.83
C LEU A 195 -12.62 9.84 23.40
N THR A 196 -11.88 9.07 22.59
CA THR A 196 -11.24 7.81 22.97
C THR A 196 -9.74 7.96 23.28
N GLY A 197 -9.26 9.21 23.46
CA GLY A 197 -7.84 9.50 23.66
C GLY A 197 -6.95 9.29 22.43
N ARG A 198 -7.57 9.02 21.26
CA ARG A 198 -6.88 8.87 19.98
C ARG A 198 -6.80 10.22 19.27
N ARG A 199 -5.73 10.46 18.53
CA ARG A 199 -5.61 11.66 17.70
C ARG A 199 -6.45 11.52 16.43
N ARG A 200 -6.94 12.65 15.90
CA ARG A 200 -7.55 12.68 14.57
C ARG A 200 -6.55 12.24 13.49
N LEU A 201 -7.07 11.65 12.42
CA LEU A 201 -6.31 11.11 11.31
C LEU A 201 -5.40 12.17 10.68
N GLY A 202 -5.93 13.38 10.47
CA GLY A 202 -5.17 14.51 9.93
C GLY A 202 -3.94 14.84 10.78
N GLU A 203 -4.09 14.87 12.10
CA GLU A 203 -3.01 15.23 13.03
C GLU A 203 -1.94 14.13 13.17
N SER A 204 -2.32 12.85 13.01
CA SER A 204 -1.45 11.71 13.30
C SER A 204 -0.11 11.75 12.55
N VAL A 205 -0.12 12.06 11.26
CA VAL A 205 1.09 12.07 10.41
C VAL A 205 2.00 13.25 10.75
N ALA A 206 1.44 14.46 10.85
CA ALA A 206 2.22 15.66 11.16
C ALA A 206 2.87 15.55 12.55
N GLU A 207 2.17 14.95 13.51
CA GLU A 207 2.68 14.83 14.85
C GLU A 207 3.75 13.74 14.99
N ALA A 208 3.58 12.60 14.31
CA ALA A 208 4.61 11.56 14.23
C ALA A 208 5.91 12.10 13.62
N LEU A 209 5.79 12.85 12.52
CA LEU A 209 6.94 13.51 11.88
C LEU A 209 7.60 14.59 12.76
N ARG A 210 6.88 15.15 13.74
CA ARG A 210 7.42 16.21 14.60
C ARG A 210 8.10 15.68 15.86
N ARG A 211 7.50 14.66 16.49
CA ARG A 211 7.94 14.18 17.81
C ARG A 211 8.80 12.93 17.74
N ASP A 212 8.60 12.10 16.71
CA ASP A 212 9.08 10.73 16.74
C ASP A 212 10.22 10.47 15.74
N LEU A 213 10.78 11.53 15.14
CA LEU A 213 12.00 11.45 14.35
C LEU A 213 13.22 11.35 15.28
N VAL A 214 13.95 10.24 15.17
CA VAL A 214 15.17 9.96 15.92
C VAL A 214 16.27 9.49 14.96
N PRO A 215 17.56 9.60 15.32
CA PRO A 215 18.62 8.89 14.62
C PRO A 215 18.31 7.38 14.55
N GLU A 216 18.57 6.74 13.42
CA GLU A 216 18.25 5.31 13.23
C GLU A 216 18.91 4.42 14.29
N ALA A 217 20.14 4.77 14.71
CA ALA A 217 20.87 4.09 15.78
C ALA A 217 20.17 4.15 17.16
N GLU A 218 19.27 5.11 17.36
CA GLU A 218 18.54 5.35 18.62
C GLU A 218 17.12 4.74 18.62
N VAL A 219 16.74 3.99 17.57
CA VAL A 219 15.42 3.34 17.50
C VAL A 219 15.23 2.36 18.66
N GLY A 220 16.28 1.69 19.12
CA GLY A 220 16.29 0.98 20.41
C GLY A 220 15.21 -0.11 20.52
N GLY A 221 15.13 -1.01 19.54
CA GLY A 221 14.20 -2.14 19.56
C GLY A 221 12.72 -1.78 19.38
N ARG A 222 12.39 -0.54 19.02
CA ARG A 222 11.02 -0.09 18.71
C ARG A 222 10.70 -0.26 17.23
N ASN A 223 9.41 -0.25 16.90
CA ASN A 223 8.99 -0.13 15.50
C ASN A 223 9.27 1.27 14.98
N ALA A 224 9.86 1.37 13.79
CA ALA A 224 10.12 2.65 13.14
C ALA A 224 10.04 2.54 11.62
N ILE A 225 9.90 3.68 10.95
CA ILE A 225 10.00 3.80 9.49
C ILE A 225 11.30 4.55 9.21
N ARG A 226 12.16 4.05 8.33
CA ARG A 226 13.38 4.71 7.87
C ARG A 226 13.06 5.80 6.85
N ALA A 227 14.02 6.70 6.62
CA ALA A 227 13.86 7.73 5.60
C ALA A 227 13.68 7.17 4.18
N ASP A 228 14.18 5.97 3.87
CA ASP A 228 13.93 5.29 2.60
C ASP A 228 12.52 4.65 2.53
N GLY A 229 11.69 4.81 3.56
CA GLY A 229 10.34 4.24 3.64
C GLY A 229 10.29 2.82 4.20
N SER A 230 11.44 2.13 4.34
CA SER A 230 11.46 0.78 4.89
C SER A 230 11.16 0.76 6.39
N VAL A 231 10.58 -0.34 6.89
CA VAL A 231 10.21 -0.51 8.29
C VAL A 231 11.36 -1.19 9.05
N ILE A 232 11.53 -0.77 10.30
CA ILE A 232 12.27 -1.46 11.35
C ILE A 232 11.21 -2.10 12.24
N ARG A 233 11.20 -3.44 12.36
CA ARG A 233 10.38 -4.12 13.36
C ARG A 233 11.13 -4.30 14.67
N ALA A 234 10.40 -4.12 15.76
CA ALA A 234 10.88 -4.35 17.12
C ALA A 234 11.50 -5.74 17.27
N ALA A 235 12.65 -5.81 17.93
CA ALA A 235 13.46 -7.01 18.04
C ALA A 235 12.83 -8.03 19.01
N GLY A 236 11.96 -8.89 18.49
CA GLY A 236 11.55 -10.14 19.12
C GLY A 236 11.42 -11.19 18.03
N ARG A 237 12.43 -12.06 17.87
CA ARG A 237 12.33 -13.20 16.95
C ARG A 237 11.53 -14.31 17.65
N PRO A 238 10.37 -14.71 17.12
CA PRO A 238 9.61 -15.81 17.70
C PRO A 238 10.42 -17.11 17.60
N THR A 239 10.15 -18.07 18.49
CA THR A 239 10.74 -19.40 18.34
C THR A 239 10.14 -20.12 17.13
N ILE A 240 10.80 -21.14 16.60
CA ILE A 240 10.20 -21.98 15.53
C ILE A 240 8.84 -22.55 15.96
N ALA A 241 8.69 -22.91 17.25
CA ALA A 241 7.40 -23.40 17.76
C ALA A 241 6.30 -22.32 17.66
N ASP A 242 6.62 -21.07 18.01
CA ASP A 242 5.69 -19.94 17.88
C ASP A 242 5.36 -19.64 16.42
N LEU A 243 6.35 -19.68 15.51
CA LEU A 243 6.14 -19.49 14.07
C LEU A 243 5.22 -20.56 13.49
N ARG A 244 5.42 -21.83 13.87
CA ARG A 244 4.54 -22.92 13.42
C ARG A 244 3.12 -22.77 13.96
N LEU A 245 2.97 -22.38 15.23
CA LEU A 245 1.67 -22.16 15.84
C LEU A 245 0.93 -20.99 15.17
N THR A 246 1.62 -19.87 14.90
CA THR A 246 1.04 -18.72 14.20
C THR A 246 0.68 -19.06 12.76
N ALA A 247 1.52 -19.81 12.04
CA ALA A 247 1.20 -20.32 10.71
C ALA A 247 -0.06 -21.21 10.68
N GLN A 248 -0.21 -22.12 11.64
CA GLN A 248 -1.40 -22.96 11.75
C GLN A 248 -2.66 -22.12 12.04
N ARG A 249 -2.58 -21.21 13.02
CA ARG A 249 -3.70 -20.31 13.37
C ARG A 249 -4.11 -19.41 12.22
N TYR A 250 -3.15 -18.88 11.47
CA TYR A 250 -3.41 -18.03 10.31
C TYR A 250 -4.26 -18.75 9.26
N VAL A 251 -3.90 -19.99 8.91
CA VAL A 251 -4.64 -20.75 7.90
C VAL A 251 -5.98 -21.24 8.43
N GLN A 252 -6.01 -21.79 9.66
CA GLN A 252 -7.24 -22.33 10.26
C GLN A 252 -8.23 -21.26 10.70
N GLY A 253 -7.75 -20.08 11.07
CA GLY A 253 -8.57 -18.94 11.49
C GLY A 253 -9.27 -18.22 10.34
N GLY A 254 -8.88 -18.50 9.08
CA GLY A 254 -9.47 -17.87 7.89
C GLY A 254 -8.97 -16.45 7.60
N ASP A 255 -7.97 -15.97 8.34
CA ASP A 255 -7.37 -14.63 8.19
C ASP A 255 -6.47 -14.50 6.95
N THR A 256 -6.49 -15.47 6.04
CA THR A 256 -5.60 -15.53 4.87
C THR A 256 -5.94 -14.49 3.80
N HIS A 257 -7.09 -13.82 3.93
CA HIS A 257 -7.66 -12.92 2.91
C HIS A 257 -7.97 -13.60 1.55
N LEU A 258 -7.81 -14.92 1.48
CA LEU A 258 -8.08 -15.74 0.31
C LEU A 258 -9.42 -16.48 0.42
N ALA A 259 -10.05 -16.47 1.61
CA ALA A 259 -11.37 -17.04 1.82
C ALA A 259 -12.39 -16.45 0.81
N GLY A 260 -13.19 -17.35 0.22
CA GLY A 260 -14.20 -16.97 -0.77
C GLY A 260 -13.62 -16.36 -2.04
N PHE A 261 -12.39 -16.72 -2.42
CA PHE A 261 -11.70 -16.15 -3.58
C PHE A 261 -12.59 -16.06 -4.81
N ARG A 262 -12.78 -14.84 -5.31
CA ARG A 262 -13.40 -14.57 -6.61
C ARG A 262 -12.52 -13.65 -7.42
N TRP A 263 -12.19 -14.05 -8.64
CA TRP A 263 -11.34 -13.26 -9.52
C TRP A 263 -11.93 -11.87 -9.82
N ASP A 264 -11.14 -10.82 -9.60
CA ASP A 264 -11.46 -9.44 -9.93
C ASP A 264 -10.80 -9.01 -11.24
N THR A 265 -11.57 -9.02 -12.33
CA THR A 265 -11.10 -8.62 -13.67
C THR A 265 -10.74 -7.14 -13.75
N GLN A 266 -11.38 -6.28 -12.94
CA GLN A 266 -11.11 -4.85 -12.93
C GLN A 266 -9.76 -4.56 -12.28
N ARG A 267 -9.45 -5.22 -11.16
CA ARG A 267 -8.15 -5.15 -10.51
C ARG A 267 -7.03 -5.70 -11.40
N ALA A 268 -7.27 -6.82 -12.07
CA ALA A 268 -6.34 -7.36 -13.08
C ALA A 268 -6.03 -6.34 -14.19
N HIS A 269 -7.06 -5.70 -14.75
CA HIS A 269 -6.92 -4.64 -15.76
C HIS A 269 -6.18 -3.41 -15.23
N ARG A 270 -6.49 -2.96 -14.01
CA ARG A 270 -5.82 -1.81 -13.37
C ARG A 270 -4.31 -2.01 -13.23
N LEU A 271 -3.87 -3.23 -12.89
CA LEU A 271 -2.44 -3.55 -12.82
C LEU A 271 -1.78 -3.48 -14.21
N GLU A 272 -2.46 -4.00 -15.24
CA GLU A 272 -1.98 -3.95 -16.62
C GLU A 272 -1.85 -2.50 -17.12
N VAL A 273 -2.85 -1.65 -16.85
CA VAL A 273 -2.80 -0.21 -17.17
C VAL A 273 -1.64 0.47 -16.45
N LEU A 274 -1.47 0.20 -15.15
CA LEU A 274 -0.37 0.75 -14.35
C LEU A 274 1.00 0.40 -14.94
N TRP A 275 1.24 -0.87 -15.24
CA TRP A 275 2.54 -1.31 -15.76
C TRP A 275 2.80 -0.87 -17.20
N ARG A 276 1.76 -0.75 -18.04
CA ARG A 276 1.89 -0.15 -19.37
C ARG A 276 2.29 1.32 -19.29
N ASP A 277 1.66 2.09 -18.41
CA ASP A 277 2.02 3.50 -18.24
C ASP A 277 3.46 3.63 -17.69
N MET A 278 3.85 2.81 -16.71
CA MET A 278 5.24 2.74 -16.24
C MET A 278 6.22 2.45 -17.37
N ALA A 279 5.95 1.43 -18.20
CA ALA A 279 6.79 1.10 -19.34
C ALA A 279 6.86 2.25 -20.37
N ALA A 280 5.74 2.95 -20.61
CA ALA A 280 5.70 4.12 -21.49
C ALA A 280 6.53 5.31 -20.95
N GLN A 281 6.73 5.39 -19.64
CA GLN A 281 7.64 6.35 -19.00
C GLN A 281 9.09 5.85 -18.90
N GLY A 282 9.41 4.70 -19.50
CA GLY A 282 10.76 4.12 -19.48
C GLY A 282 11.12 3.36 -18.19
N VAL A 283 10.16 3.13 -17.30
CA VAL A 283 10.38 2.40 -16.04
C VAL A 283 10.50 0.90 -16.31
N ARG A 284 11.55 0.27 -15.76
CA ARG A 284 11.72 -1.18 -15.80
C ARG A 284 11.01 -1.82 -14.61
N VAL A 285 9.91 -2.51 -14.87
CA VAL A 285 9.17 -3.23 -13.85
C VAL A 285 9.79 -4.62 -13.64
N VAL A 286 9.95 -5.00 -12.37
CA VAL A 286 10.21 -6.36 -11.92
C VAL A 286 9.19 -6.72 -10.83
N ALA A 287 8.74 -7.96 -10.80
CA ALA A 287 7.68 -8.38 -9.89
C ALA A 287 7.99 -9.74 -9.26
N PHE A 288 7.49 -9.96 -8.05
CA PHE A 288 7.46 -11.27 -7.43
C PHE A 288 6.18 -11.48 -6.64
N MET A 289 5.74 -12.73 -6.51
CA MET A 289 4.70 -13.06 -5.53
C MET A 289 5.32 -13.18 -4.14
N ALA A 290 4.70 -12.55 -3.15
CA ALA A 290 5.26 -12.48 -1.81
C ALA A 290 5.41 -13.88 -1.17
N PRO A 291 6.54 -14.18 -0.50
CA PRO A 291 6.83 -15.50 0.06
C PRO A 291 5.99 -15.81 1.30
N TYR A 292 5.52 -17.04 1.42
CA TYR A 292 4.85 -17.55 2.62
C TYR A 292 5.83 -18.34 3.50
N HIS A 293 5.57 -18.36 4.80
CA HIS A 293 6.28 -19.28 5.71
C HIS A 293 6.10 -20.73 5.21
N PRO A 294 7.14 -21.60 5.20
CA PRO A 294 7.05 -22.92 4.58
C PRO A 294 5.89 -23.80 5.08
N LEU A 295 5.57 -23.75 6.38
CA LEU A 295 4.39 -24.44 6.91
C LEU A 295 3.07 -23.81 6.44
N ALA A 296 2.98 -22.47 6.42
CA ALA A 296 1.77 -21.78 5.99
C ALA A 296 1.49 -22.08 4.52
N TRP A 297 2.52 -22.04 3.67
CA TRP A 297 2.42 -22.39 2.25
C TRP A 297 1.86 -23.81 2.07
N ARG A 298 2.41 -24.81 2.77
CA ARG A 298 1.93 -26.20 2.69
C ARG A 298 0.47 -26.34 3.13
N LEU A 299 0.08 -25.67 4.22
CA LEU A 299 -1.29 -25.71 4.72
C LEU A 299 -2.27 -25.03 3.74
N LEU A 300 -1.90 -23.87 3.18
CA LEU A 300 -2.69 -23.21 2.14
C LEU A 300 -2.84 -24.09 0.90
N HIS A 301 -1.79 -24.79 0.47
CA HIS A 301 -1.86 -25.68 -0.70
C HIS A 301 -2.59 -27.00 -0.42
N SER A 302 -2.81 -27.34 0.85
CA SER A 302 -3.63 -28.51 1.22
C SER A 302 -5.13 -28.24 1.16
N ASP A 303 -5.55 -26.97 1.16
CA ASP A 303 -6.93 -26.54 0.94
C ASP A 303 -7.12 -26.19 -0.56
N PRO A 304 -7.97 -26.93 -1.31
CA PRO A 304 -8.16 -26.70 -2.74
C PRO A 304 -8.62 -25.26 -3.08
N ALA A 305 -9.41 -24.61 -2.23
CA ALA A 305 -9.90 -23.26 -2.50
C ALA A 305 -8.77 -22.22 -2.35
N GLN A 306 -7.93 -22.39 -1.34
CA GLN A 306 -6.78 -21.50 -1.10
C GLN A 306 -5.68 -21.72 -2.14
N ALA A 307 -5.39 -22.99 -2.47
CA ALA A 307 -4.46 -23.35 -3.55
C ALA A 307 -4.89 -22.71 -4.87
N HIS A 308 -6.18 -22.83 -5.22
CA HIS A 308 -6.74 -22.24 -6.43
C HIS A 308 -6.55 -20.72 -6.50
N ALA A 309 -6.69 -19.99 -5.39
CA ALA A 309 -6.47 -18.55 -5.33
C ALA A 309 -5.02 -18.16 -5.65
N ILE A 310 -4.06 -18.88 -5.07
CA ILE A 310 -2.62 -18.66 -5.27
C ILE A 310 -2.22 -19.00 -6.71
N GLU A 311 -2.61 -20.19 -7.18
CA GLU A 311 -2.28 -20.69 -8.52
C GLU A 311 -2.88 -19.83 -9.63
N THR A 312 -4.14 -19.40 -9.48
CA THR A 312 -4.81 -18.50 -10.42
C THR A 312 -4.09 -17.16 -10.50
N THR A 313 -3.71 -16.60 -9.35
CA THR A 313 -2.92 -15.36 -9.31
C THR A 313 -1.57 -15.53 -10.00
N ALA A 314 -0.85 -16.61 -9.69
CA ALA A 314 0.43 -16.90 -10.30
C ALA A 314 0.34 -17.09 -11.81
N ALA A 315 -0.70 -17.78 -12.30
CA ALA A 315 -0.95 -17.97 -13.73
C ALA A 315 -1.19 -16.65 -14.45
N PHE A 316 -2.05 -15.78 -13.90
CA PHE A 316 -2.29 -14.45 -14.46
C PHE A 316 -1.01 -13.60 -14.49
N LEU A 317 -0.23 -13.60 -13.40
CA LEU A 317 1.00 -12.82 -13.34
C LEU A 317 2.05 -13.34 -14.33
N ARG A 318 2.17 -14.66 -14.51
CA ARG A 318 3.04 -15.24 -15.55
C ARG A 318 2.64 -14.76 -16.95
N ASP A 319 1.36 -14.77 -17.28
CA ASP A 319 0.87 -14.28 -18.57
C ASP A 319 1.13 -12.78 -18.75
N LEU A 320 0.69 -11.95 -17.79
CA LEU A 320 0.84 -10.51 -17.86
C LEU A 320 2.31 -10.09 -17.97
N THR A 321 3.18 -10.71 -17.19
CA THR A 321 4.60 -10.38 -17.17
C THR A 321 5.30 -10.83 -18.45
N ALA A 322 4.91 -11.96 -19.05
CA ALA A 322 5.38 -12.36 -20.37
C ALA A 322 4.95 -11.34 -21.46
N ARG A 323 3.68 -10.92 -21.46
CA ARG A 323 3.15 -9.92 -22.41
C ARG A 323 3.83 -8.56 -22.30
N LEU A 324 4.12 -8.12 -21.07
CA LEU A 324 4.72 -6.81 -20.79
C LEU A 324 6.24 -6.85 -20.65
N ARG A 325 6.89 -8.00 -20.89
CA ARG A 325 8.35 -8.21 -20.73
C ARG A 325 8.87 -7.81 -19.34
N VAL A 326 8.07 -8.07 -18.32
CA VAL A 326 8.40 -7.86 -16.90
C VAL A 326 9.10 -9.11 -16.39
N ARG A 327 10.18 -8.94 -15.62
CA ARG A 327 10.80 -10.08 -14.93
C ARG A 327 9.93 -10.48 -13.76
N PHE A 328 9.63 -11.78 -13.66
CA PHE A 328 8.73 -12.31 -12.65
C PHE A 328 9.33 -13.50 -11.90
N LEU A 329 9.16 -13.50 -10.58
CA LEU A 329 9.50 -14.63 -9.72
C LEU A 329 8.30 -14.99 -8.84
N ASP A 330 7.77 -16.19 -9.00
CA ASP A 330 6.78 -16.72 -8.07
C ASP A 330 7.49 -17.18 -6.78
N ALA A 331 7.78 -16.24 -5.88
CA ALA A 331 8.42 -16.52 -4.61
C ALA A 331 7.41 -16.97 -3.53
N SER A 332 6.12 -17.13 -3.88
CA SER A 332 5.14 -17.67 -2.96
C SER A 332 5.48 -19.11 -2.56
N ASP A 333 6.06 -19.88 -3.49
CA ASP A 333 6.57 -21.23 -3.29
C ASP A 333 7.97 -21.24 -2.64
N PRO A 334 8.12 -21.79 -1.41
CA PRO A 334 9.42 -21.90 -0.75
C PRO A 334 10.42 -22.79 -1.50
N GLY A 335 9.98 -23.61 -2.46
CA GLY A 335 10.88 -24.34 -3.36
C GLY A 335 11.60 -23.44 -4.38
N VAL A 336 11.04 -22.26 -4.69
CA VAL A 336 11.62 -21.30 -5.64
C VAL A 336 12.68 -20.42 -4.98
N VAL A 337 12.38 -19.93 -3.77
CA VAL A 337 13.30 -19.21 -2.88
C VAL A 337 13.26 -19.91 -1.52
N PRO A 338 14.29 -20.71 -1.17
CA PRO A 338 14.28 -21.51 0.05
C PRO A 338 14.57 -20.65 1.28
N CYS A 339 13.64 -19.77 1.63
CA CYS A 339 13.62 -19.11 2.92
C CYS A 339 13.23 -20.14 3.99
N GLY A 340 14.10 -20.32 4.97
CA GLY A 340 13.85 -21.16 6.13
C GLY A 340 12.75 -20.59 7.03
N GLU A 341 12.20 -21.45 7.89
CA GLU A 341 11.13 -21.08 8.83
C GLU A 341 11.53 -19.89 9.73
N GLN A 342 12.81 -19.76 10.08
CA GLN A 342 13.32 -18.67 10.94
C GLN A 342 13.49 -17.32 10.22
N GLU A 343 13.34 -17.27 8.89
CA GLU A 343 13.44 -16.04 8.10
C GLU A 343 12.06 -15.37 7.92
N PHE A 344 11.14 -15.64 8.85
CA PHE A 344 9.80 -15.06 8.91
C PHE A 344 9.47 -14.61 10.33
N TYR A 345 8.61 -13.61 10.44
CA TYR A 345 8.03 -13.15 11.71
C TYR A 345 6.73 -13.87 12.06
N ASP A 346 6.02 -14.37 11.05
CA ASP A 346 4.73 -15.06 11.17
C ASP A 346 4.48 -15.91 9.91
N ALA A 347 3.20 -16.18 9.60
CA ALA A 347 2.80 -17.00 8.47
C ALA A 347 3.14 -16.43 7.08
N GLU A 348 3.31 -15.10 6.95
CA GLU A 348 3.38 -14.43 5.64
C GLU A 348 4.39 -13.27 5.56
N HIS A 349 4.92 -12.80 6.69
CA HIS A 349 5.89 -11.71 6.75
C HIS A 349 7.32 -12.27 6.81
N ALA A 350 7.98 -12.33 5.65
CA ALA A 350 9.39 -12.60 5.54
C ALA A 350 10.24 -11.49 6.19
N ASP A 351 11.36 -11.88 6.79
CA ASP A 351 12.35 -10.97 7.33
C ASP A 351 13.24 -10.37 6.22
N PRO A 352 14.07 -9.35 6.53
CA PRO A 352 14.94 -8.73 5.55
C PRO A 352 15.89 -9.69 4.83
N SER A 353 16.33 -10.79 5.48
CA SER A 353 17.24 -11.75 4.87
C SER A 353 16.55 -12.55 3.76
N CYS A 354 15.33 -13.03 4.00
CA CYS A 354 14.54 -13.69 2.96
C CYS A 354 14.18 -12.73 1.81
N LEU A 355 13.77 -11.48 2.10
CA LEU A 355 13.47 -10.49 1.06
C LEU A 355 14.69 -10.19 0.17
N THR A 356 15.88 -10.12 0.77
CA THR A 356 17.15 -9.95 0.03
C THR A 356 17.40 -11.11 -0.94
N LEU A 357 17.17 -12.35 -0.50
CA LEU A 357 17.29 -13.54 -1.36
C LEU A 357 16.31 -13.51 -2.53
N VAL A 358 15.05 -13.13 -2.28
CA VAL A 358 14.01 -12.99 -3.31
C VAL A 358 14.45 -11.98 -4.37
N VAL A 359 14.82 -10.76 -3.97
CA VAL A 359 15.22 -9.70 -4.91
C VAL A 359 16.50 -10.07 -5.66
N THR A 360 17.49 -10.64 -4.98
CA THR A 360 18.73 -11.09 -5.61
C THR A 360 18.46 -12.12 -6.70
N ARG A 361 17.56 -13.08 -6.45
CA ARG A 361 17.18 -14.10 -7.44
C ARG A 361 16.37 -13.53 -8.60
N LEU A 362 15.50 -12.55 -8.34
CA LEU A 362 14.71 -11.85 -9.35
C LEU A 362 15.59 -11.04 -10.32
N VAL A 363 16.69 -10.45 -9.84
CA VAL A 363 17.58 -9.62 -10.66
C VAL A 363 18.65 -10.44 -11.40
N ARG A 364 19.10 -11.57 -10.83
CA ARG A 364 20.13 -12.45 -11.46
C ARG A 364 19.60 -13.34 -12.58
N ARG A 365 18.29 -13.55 -12.66
CA ARG A 365 17.59 -14.18 -13.79
C ARG A 365 17.18 -13.12 -14.79
#